data_AF-W6ZXX7-F1
#
_entry.id   AF-W6ZXX7-F1
#
_cell.length_a   1.000
_cell.length_b   1.000
_cell.length_c   1.000
_cell.angle_alpha   90.00
_cell.angle_beta   90.00
_cell.angle_gamma   90.00
#
_symmetry.space_group_name_H-M   'P 1'
#
loop_
_entity.id
_entity.type
_entity.pdbx_description
1 polymer ?
#
loop_
_entity_poly.entity_id
_entity_poly.type
_entity_poly.pdbx_seq_one_letter_code
_entity_poly.pdbx_strand_id
1 'polypeptide(L)'
;MSNWRVSDYLQQVLGAGGTNRGSIPHTQEGGGASRLRSQTNSSPTILTRWQGINEAFEGQEAKVESVWKYSSGVCMGLDVWGWNLTRTEEGIITYESGNCTPGATGYGRGTGGRTQACQGSAGDLQWSHFKGQREYKDNNRYQREFFACRELVTILLGVFGMTNTGARDASQVAKGNPCGKFYDIVKKWGGVQIANQIMDDWFLDQGNSPPRSRLFGLKVGDLYERISEFLYGDDKGDKALYCTYNFDEGSGQSLGHRKYTTGENTGSSLGQCNSTIEECLGHLDRSWNTEQDTPGEVPQTTAQVGSQVNGEKTPTSAKPVKDGSGMDGQVIEQTRPELDRPEGGGSDLDLEGNAYGSFSPGAIVGGLSSSLLFALGLYGYYRIFLRGRFASKGREGTRSTWRILR
;
A
#
# COMPACT_ATOMS: atom_id res chain seq x y z
N MET A 1 -7.67 17.21 10.42
CA MET A 1 -7.09 16.76 9.13
C MET A 1 -7.35 15.27 9.04
N SER A 2 -7.93 14.78 7.94
CA SER A 2 -8.18 13.35 7.77
C SER A 2 -6.89 12.64 7.34
N ASN A 3 -6.53 11.58 8.05
CA ASN A 3 -5.43 10.69 7.65
C ASN A 3 -5.77 10.02 6.31
N TRP A 4 -4.75 9.60 5.57
CA TRP A 4 -4.98 8.81 4.36
C TRP A 4 -5.56 7.46 4.74
N ARG A 5 -6.52 6.98 3.95
CA ARG A 5 -7.12 5.66 4.12
C ARG A 5 -7.17 4.97 2.77
N VAL A 6 -6.60 3.77 2.71
CA VAL A 6 -6.64 2.93 1.50
C VAL A 6 -8.09 2.58 1.10
N SER A 7 -8.99 2.45 2.08
CA SER A 7 -10.43 2.24 1.85
C SER A 7 -11.08 3.42 1.13
N ASP A 8 -10.83 4.65 1.59
CA ASP A 8 -11.33 5.86 0.94
C ASP A 8 -10.74 6.07 -0.45
N TYR A 9 -9.46 5.71 -0.65
CA TYR A 9 -8.83 5.69 -1.97
C TYR A 9 -9.55 4.71 -2.91
N LEU A 10 -9.75 3.47 -2.48
CA LEU A 10 -10.42 2.46 -3.31
C LEU A 10 -11.89 2.78 -3.57
N GLN A 11 -12.56 3.44 -2.62
CA GLN A 11 -13.90 3.96 -2.85
C GLN A 11 -13.91 4.95 -4.02
N GLN A 12 -12.95 5.89 -4.05
CA GLN A 12 -12.83 6.87 -5.13
C GLN A 12 -12.48 6.21 -6.46
N VAL A 13 -11.56 5.25 -6.47
CA VAL A 13 -11.22 4.46 -7.66
C VAL A 13 -12.45 3.73 -8.21
N LEU A 14 -13.22 3.06 -7.35
CA LEU A 14 -14.47 2.42 -7.76
C LEU A 14 -15.50 3.46 -8.22
N GLY A 15 -15.58 4.63 -7.59
CA GLY A 15 -16.50 5.71 -7.99
C GLY A 15 -16.19 6.33 -9.36
N ALA A 16 -14.91 6.41 -9.73
CA ALA A 16 -14.43 7.13 -10.91
C ALA A 16 -15.00 6.60 -12.24
N GLY A 17 -15.34 5.32 -12.33
CA GLY A 17 -15.86 4.71 -13.56
C GLY A 17 -17.35 4.93 -13.82
N GLY A 18 -18.07 5.76 -13.04
CA GLY A 18 -19.54 5.81 -13.04
C GLY A 18 -20.20 7.12 -13.49
N THR A 19 -19.46 8.23 -13.61
CA THR A 19 -20.08 9.58 -13.63
C THR A 19 -20.23 10.22 -15.01
N ASN A 20 -19.58 9.70 -16.06
CA ASN A 20 -19.71 10.29 -17.39
C ASN A 20 -20.80 9.59 -18.21
N ARG A 21 -22.03 10.12 -18.11
CA ARG A 21 -23.19 9.76 -18.94
C ARG A 21 -23.02 10.10 -20.44
N GLY A 22 -21.89 10.67 -20.85
CA GLY A 22 -21.56 10.92 -22.25
C GLY A 22 -20.62 9.85 -22.80
N SER A 23 -21.17 8.85 -23.50
CA SER A 23 -20.49 8.03 -24.52
C SER A 23 -19.05 7.58 -24.22
N ILE A 24 -18.76 7.09 -23.00
CA ILE A 24 -17.48 6.44 -22.73
C ILE A 24 -17.55 4.99 -23.23
N PRO A 25 -16.52 4.48 -23.92
CA PRO A 25 -16.45 3.10 -24.36
C PRO A 25 -16.80 2.17 -23.20
N HIS A 26 -17.81 1.33 -23.41
CA HIS A 26 -18.35 0.37 -22.45
C HIS A 26 -17.26 -0.20 -21.54
N THR A 27 -17.34 0.07 -20.23
CA THR A 27 -16.72 -0.85 -19.26
C THR A 27 -17.23 -2.24 -19.60
N GLN A 28 -16.31 -3.16 -19.92
CA GLN A 28 -16.68 -4.53 -20.27
C GLN A 28 -17.60 -5.09 -19.18
N GLU A 29 -18.80 -5.49 -19.57
CA GLU A 29 -19.69 -6.23 -18.68
C GLU A 29 -18.92 -7.44 -18.15
N GLY A 30 -18.84 -7.56 -16.82
CA GLY A 30 -18.05 -8.60 -16.14
C GLY A 30 -16.66 -8.20 -15.64
N GLY A 31 -16.22 -6.96 -15.84
CA GLY A 31 -14.99 -6.44 -15.21
C GLY A 31 -15.07 -6.46 -13.67
N GLY A 32 -13.96 -6.75 -13.00
CA GLY A 32 -13.90 -6.87 -11.54
C GLY A 32 -14.39 -5.61 -10.80
N ALA A 33 -13.99 -4.41 -11.21
CA ALA A 33 -14.50 -3.17 -10.62
C ALA A 33 -15.99 -2.95 -10.90
N SER A 34 -16.49 -3.33 -12.09
CA SER A 34 -17.92 -3.23 -12.40
C SER A 34 -18.76 -4.06 -11.44
N ARG A 35 -18.32 -5.31 -11.21
CA ARG A 35 -18.93 -6.24 -10.26
C ARG A 35 -18.85 -5.75 -8.81
N LEU A 36 -17.77 -5.10 -8.42
CA LEU A 36 -17.60 -4.52 -7.08
C LEU A 36 -18.31 -3.15 -6.92
N ARG A 37 -18.88 -2.58 -7.97
CA ARG A 37 -19.68 -1.34 -7.90
C ARG A 37 -21.16 -1.60 -7.84
N SER A 38 -21.63 -2.67 -8.50
CA SER A 38 -23.03 -3.08 -8.48
C SER A 38 -23.39 -3.55 -7.07
N GLN A 39 -23.80 -2.60 -6.23
CA GLN A 39 -24.50 -2.93 -5.01
C GLN A 39 -25.86 -3.47 -5.40
N THR A 40 -26.09 -4.75 -5.14
CA THR A 40 -27.40 -5.33 -5.37
C THR A 40 -28.30 -4.95 -4.20
N ASN A 41 -29.48 -4.38 -4.49
CA ASN A 41 -30.53 -4.19 -3.47
C ASN A 41 -31.20 -5.53 -3.08
N SER A 42 -30.78 -6.63 -3.71
CA SER A 42 -31.23 -7.99 -3.42
C SER A 42 -30.47 -8.60 -2.24
N SER A 43 -30.79 -9.86 -1.95
CA SER A 43 -30.07 -10.68 -0.96
C SER A 43 -28.55 -10.60 -1.15
N PRO A 44 -27.77 -10.42 -0.06
CA PRO A 44 -26.31 -10.35 -0.13
C PRO A 44 -25.74 -11.56 -0.86
N THR A 45 -24.91 -11.32 -1.87
CA THR A 45 -24.17 -12.36 -2.59
C THR A 45 -22.74 -12.41 -2.11
N ILE A 46 -22.17 -13.62 -2.02
CA ILE A 46 -20.76 -13.81 -1.67
C ILE A 46 -19.89 -13.33 -2.83
N LEU A 47 -18.98 -12.41 -2.56
CA LEU A 47 -17.96 -11.94 -3.49
C LEU A 47 -16.97 -13.08 -3.78
N THR A 48 -16.91 -13.46 -5.05
CA THR A 48 -15.92 -14.41 -5.57
C THR A 48 -14.71 -13.69 -6.15
N ARG A 49 -13.57 -14.36 -6.30
CA ARG A 49 -12.39 -13.77 -6.96
C ARG A 49 -12.70 -13.47 -8.43
N TRP A 50 -12.31 -12.29 -8.93
CA TRP A 50 -12.39 -11.99 -10.36
C TRP A 50 -11.53 -12.97 -11.16
N GLN A 51 -12.13 -13.62 -12.16
CA GLN A 51 -11.48 -14.70 -12.90
C GLN A 51 -10.29 -14.21 -13.73
N GLY A 52 -10.28 -12.95 -14.17
CA GLY A 52 -9.19 -12.34 -14.93
C GLY A 52 -7.86 -12.24 -14.16
N ILE A 53 -7.86 -12.45 -12.84
CA ILE A 53 -6.61 -12.52 -12.06
C ILE A 53 -5.69 -13.63 -12.55
N ASN A 54 -6.22 -14.72 -13.08
CA ASN A 54 -5.40 -15.83 -13.58
C ASN A 54 -4.45 -15.38 -14.71
N GLU A 55 -4.81 -14.35 -15.49
CA GLU A 55 -3.94 -13.79 -16.54
C GLU A 55 -2.65 -13.17 -15.95
N ALA A 56 -2.68 -12.71 -14.70
CA ALA A 56 -1.51 -12.19 -14.00
C ALA A 56 -0.52 -13.31 -13.60
N PHE A 57 -0.94 -14.57 -13.66
CA PHE A 57 -0.20 -15.75 -13.20
C PHE A 57 -0.07 -16.83 -14.27
N GLU A 58 -0.07 -16.45 -15.55
CA GLU A 58 0.10 -17.39 -16.66
C GLU A 58 1.28 -18.35 -16.42
N GLY A 59 0.99 -19.65 -16.32
CA GLY A 59 1.96 -20.72 -16.04
C GLY A 59 2.34 -20.90 -14.55
N GLN A 60 1.69 -20.15 -13.65
CA GLN A 60 1.88 -20.19 -12.20
C GLN A 60 0.54 -20.17 -11.43
N GLU A 61 -0.51 -20.73 -12.01
CA GLU A 61 -1.89 -20.69 -11.50
C GLU A 61 -1.99 -21.31 -10.09
N ALA A 62 -1.14 -22.31 -9.79
CA ALA A 62 -1.04 -22.91 -8.47
C ALA A 62 -0.63 -21.91 -7.36
N LYS A 63 0.07 -20.83 -7.70
CA LYS A 63 0.48 -19.79 -6.75
C LYS A 63 -0.62 -18.77 -6.47
N VAL A 64 -1.62 -18.65 -7.34
CA VAL A 64 -2.67 -17.62 -7.22
C VAL A 64 -3.34 -17.68 -5.86
N GLU A 65 -3.63 -18.88 -5.35
CA GLU A 65 -4.32 -19.04 -4.07
C GLU A 65 -3.47 -18.57 -2.87
N SER A 66 -2.18 -18.92 -2.84
CA SER A 66 -1.27 -18.45 -1.79
C SER A 66 -1.11 -16.93 -1.82
N VAL A 67 -1.04 -16.35 -3.01
CA VAL A 67 -0.89 -14.90 -3.20
C VAL A 67 -2.19 -14.18 -2.87
N TRP A 68 -3.33 -14.79 -3.19
CA TRP A 68 -4.65 -14.29 -2.84
C TRP A 68 -4.86 -14.22 -1.32
N LYS A 69 -4.41 -15.24 -0.58
CA LYS A 69 -4.40 -15.20 0.90
C LYS A 69 -3.46 -14.13 1.42
N TYR A 70 -2.25 -14.05 0.87
CA TYR A 70 -1.25 -13.07 1.22
C TYR A 70 -1.75 -11.62 1.03
N SER A 71 -2.47 -11.36 -0.06
CA SER A 71 -3.01 -10.03 -0.37
C SER A 71 -3.93 -9.47 0.74
N SER A 72 -4.62 -10.33 1.49
CA SER A 72 -5.43 -9.91 2.64
C SER A 72 -4.57 -9.23 3.72
N GLY A 73 -3.41 -9.82 4.02
CA GLY A 73 -2.45 -9.29 4.98
C GLY A 73 -1.92 -7.94 4.53
N VAL A 74 -1.47 -7.83 3.28
CA VAL A 74 -1.01 -6.56 2.70
C VAL A 74 -2.10 -5.49 2.78
N CYS A 75 -3.34 -5.82 2.43
CA CYS A 75 -4.43 -4.84 2.46
C CYS A 75 -4.72 -4.32 3.86
N MET A 76 -4.79 -5.18 4.88
CA MET A 76 -4.91 -4.71 6.27
C MET A 76 -3.69 -3.92 6.72
N GLY A 77 -2.49 -4.36 6.31
CA GLY A 77 -1.24 -3.65 6.53
C GLY A 77 -1.28 -2.24 5.96
N LEU A 78 -1.77 -2.06 4.73
CA LEU A 78 -1.95 -0.76 4.09
C LEU A 78 -2.98 0.11 4.81
N ASP A 79 -4.04 -0.46 5.40
CA ASP A 79 -5.01 0.27 6.22
C ASP A 79 -4.35 0.81 7.50
N VAL A 80 -3.55 -0.03 8.19
CA VAL A 80 -2.79 0.39 9.38
C VAL A 80 -1.72 1.42 9.03
N TRP A 81 -0.89 1.13 8.03
CA TRP A 81 0.19 2.00 7.58
C TRP A 81 -0.36 3.34 7.12
N GLY A 82 -1.40 3.30 6.28
CA GLY A 82 -2.06 4.47 5.73
C GLY A 82 -2.64 5.40 6.80
N TRP A 83 -3.28 4.83 7.82
CA TRP A 83 -3.82 5.57 8.94
C TRP A 83 -2.77 6.37 9.72
N ASN A 84 -1.50 5.97 9.67
CA ASN A 84 -0.39 6.63 10.34
C ASN A 84 0.36 7.64 9.44
N LEU A 85 -0.13 7.88 8.22
CA LEU A 85 0.42 8.89 7.33
C LEU A 85 -0.04 10.29 7.75
N THR A 86 0.90 11.24 7.72
CA THR A 86 0.62 12.65 8.02
C THR A 86 0.46 13.42 6.71
N ARG A 87 -0.66 14.12 6.56
CA ARG A 87 -0.91 14.99 5.41
C ARG A 87 -0.01 16.22 5.48
N THR A 88 0.62 16.57 4.36
CA THR A 88 1.35 17.82 4.15
C THR A 88 0.55 18.74 3.22
N GLU A 89 0.58 20.06 3.46
CA GLU A 89 -0.38 21.01 2.85
C GLU A 89 0.13 21.74 1.59
N GLU A 90 1.29 21.37 1.05
CA GLU A 90 1.87 22.06 -0.10
C GLU A 90 1.26 21.56 -1.44
N GLY A 91 0.09 22.09 -1.80
CA GLY A 91 -0.52 21.87 -3.11
C GLY A 91 -1.28 20.54 -3.24
N ILE A 92 -0.72 19.59 -4.00
CA ILE A 92 -1.31 18.25 -4.16
C ILE A 92 -1.26 17.55 -2.81
N ILE A 93 -2.36 16.88 -2.44
CA ILE A 93 -2.44 16.14 -1.18
C ILE A 93 -1.31 15.12 -1.13
N THR A 94 -0.29 15.45 -0.35
CA THR A 94 0.90 14.64 -0.18
C THR A 94 0.91 14.12 1.24
N TYR A 95 1.40 12.90 1.40
CA TYR A 95 1.49 12.22 2.67
C TYR A 95 2.94 11.88 2.98
N GLU A 96 3.32 12.10 4.22
CA GLU A 96 4.62 11.71 4.76
C GLU A 96 4.45 10.51 5.70
N SER A 97 5.30 9.51 5.52
CA SER A 97 5.38 8.36 6.39
C SER A 97 5.91 8.80 7.76
N GLY A 98 5.15 8.50 8.82
CA GLY A 98 5.67 8.56 10.18
C GLY A 98 6.56 7.36 10.51
N ASN A 99 6.65 7.01 11.79
CA ASN A 99 7.44 5.87 12.25
C ASN A 99 6.78 4.50 12.01
N CYS A 100 5.56 4.47 11.48
CA CYS A 100 4.89 3.22 11.13
C CYS A 100 5.39 2.74 9.76
N THR A 101 6.26 1.74 9.75
CA THR A 101 6.73 1.06 8.53
C THR A 101 5.80 -0.13 8.17
N PRO A 102 5.82 -0.63 6.92
CA PRO A 102 5.08 -1.84 6.54
C PRO A 102 5.31 -3.04 7.48
N GLY A 103 6.55 -3.32 7.87
CA GLY A 103 6.91 -4.35 8.84
C GLY A 103 6.37 -4.09 10.24
N ALA A 104 6.32 -2.82 10.67
CA ALA A 104 5.84 -2.42 11.97
C ALA A 104 4.31 -2.55 12.15
N THR A 105 3.55 -2.73 11.06
CA THR A 105 2.09 -2.93 11.09
C THR A 105 1.67 -4.26 11.71
N GLY A 106 2.57 -5.24 11.79
CA GLY A 106 2.25 -6.63 12.14
C GLY A 106 1.69 -7.47 10.98
N TYR A 107 1.55 -6.87 9.79
CA TYR A 107 1.14 -7.54 8.56
C TYR A 107 2.22 -7.54 7.48
N GLY A 108 3.42 -7.05 7.77
CA GLY A 108 4.57 -7.15 6.85
C GLY A 108 5.47 -8.33 7.20
N ARG A 109 6.60 -8.43 6.48
CA ARG A 109 7.71 -9.31 6.85
C ARG A 109 8.40 -8.78 8.11
N GLY A 110 7.86 -9.13 9.27
CA GLY A 110 8.40 -8.85 10.60
C GLY A 110 8.02 -9.99 11.57
N THR A 111 8.86 -10.26 12.56
CA THR A 111 8.68 -11.39 13.50
C THR A 111 7.78 -11.06 14.69
N GLY A 112 7.06 -9.93 14.66
CA GLY A 112 6.31 -9.43 15.81
C GLY A 112 4.92 -8.93 15.43
N GLY A 113 4.05 -8.84 16.44
CA GLY A 113 2.77 -8.15 16.30
C GLY A 113 2.95 -6.65 16.02
N ARG A 114 1.83 -5.96 15.84
CA ARG A 114 1.78 -4.51 15.60
C ARG A 114 2.58 -3.74 16.65
N THR A 115 3.55 -2.95 16.22
CA THR A 115 4.39 -2.15 17.13
C THR A 115 3.64 -0.92 17.67
N GLN A 116 4.19 -0.30 18.72
CA GLN A 116 3.71 0.97 19.27
C GLN A 116 3.67 2.09 18.23
N ALA A 117 4.59 2.10 17.26
CA ALA A 117 4.65 3.10 16.20
C ALA A 117 3.46 3.06 15.23
N CYS A 118 2.72 1.94 15.21
CA CYS A 118 1.54 1.73 14.36
C CYS A 118 0.23 1.65 15.19
N GLN A 119 0.24 2.09 16.45
CA GLN A 119 -0.96 2.08 17.28
C GLN A 119 -1.90 3.21 16.93
N GLY A 120 -2.81 2.95 15.99
CA GLY A 120 -4.06 3.70 15.87
C GLY A 120 -5.09 3.23 16.90
N SER A 121 -6.03 4.09 17.26
CA SER A 121 -7.28 3.71 17.93
C SER A 121 -7.93 2.57 17.15
N ALA A 122 -8.12 1.43 17.80
CA ALA A 122 -8.59 0.20 17.14
C ALA A 122 -9.94 0.39 16.40
N GLY A 123 -10.76 1.35 16.84
CA GLY A 123 -12.04 1.70 16.20
C GLY A 123 -11.91 2.40 14.83
N ASP A 124 -10.72 2.86 14.44
CA ASP A 124 -10.54 3.62 13.20
C ASP A 124 -10.09 2.77 12.01
N LEU A 125 -9.55 1.57 12.26
CA LEU A 125 -9.08 0.64 11.24
C LEU A 125 -10.26 -0.11 10.62
N GLN A 126 -10.61 0.27 9.39
CA GLN A 126 -11.79 -0.22 8.70
C GLN A 126 -11.73 -1.72 8.43
N TRP A 127 -10.55 -2.29 8.21
CA TRP A 127 -10.43 -3.70 7.77
C TRP A 127 -9.93 -4.65 8.86
N SER A 128 -9.63 -4.14 10.05
CA SER A 128 -9.15 -4.96 11.18
C SER A 128 -10.08 -6.12 11.53
N HIS A 129 -11.40 -5.91 11.41
CA HIS A 129 -12.43 -6.91 11.71
C HIS A 129 -12.59 -7.98 10.62
N PHE A 130 -11.94 -7.84 9.46
CA PHE A 130 -11.94 -8.86 8.41
C PHE A 130 -10.91 -9.97 8.64
N LYS A 131 -10.08 -9.86 9.69
CA LYS A 131 -9.12 -10.91 10.05
C LYS A 131 -9.81 -12.25 10.25
N GLY A 132 -9.34 -13.28 9.54
CA GLY A 132 -9.94 -14.63 9.56
C GLY A 132 -11.21 -14.78 8.73
N GLN A 133 -11.79 -13.70 8.21
CA GLN A 133 -13.02 -13.75 7.41
C GLN A 133 -12.75 -14.37 6.03
N ARG A 134 -13.52 -15.41 5.70
CA ARG A 134 -13.39 -16.15 4.44
C ARG A 134 -14.35 -15.66 3.36
N GLU A 135 -15.51 -15.15 3.76
CA GLU A 135 -16.59 -14.74 2.87
C GLU A 135 -16.87 -13.25 3.00
N TYR A 136 -16.98 -12.57 1.87
CA TYR A 136 -17.27 -11.15 1.78
C TYR A 136 -18.57 -10.98 1.00
N LYS A 137 -19.38 -9.99 1.35
CA LYS A 137 -20.70 -9.73 0.80
C LYS A 137 -20.67 -8.49 -0.07
N ASP A 138 -21.31 -8.57 -1.22
CA ASP A 138 -21.43 -7.48 -2.18
C ASP A 138 -22.28 -6.30 -1.66
N ASN A 139 -23.12 -6.49 -0.66
CA ASN A 139 -23.94 -5.40 -0.13
C ASN A 139 -23.22 -4.54 0.93
N ASN A 140 -22.06 -4.98 1.43
CA ASN A 140 -21.26 -4.21 2.38
C ASN A 140 -20.14 -3.45 1.66
N ARG A 141 -20.19 -2.13 1.72
CA ARG A 141 -19.23 -1.24 1.05
C ARG A 141 -17.77 -1.52 1.43
N TYR A 142 -17.45 -1.61 2.72
CA TYR A 142 -16.09 -1.84 3.20
C TYR A 142 -15.55 -3.21 2.75
N GLN A 143 -16.42 -4.22 2.68
CA GLN A 143 -16.04 -5.54 2.17
C GLN A 143 -15.72 -5.49 0.67
N ARG A 144 -16.45 -4.69 -0.12
CA ARG A 144 -16.12 -4.48 -1.54
C ARG A 144 -14.79 -3.76 -1.75
N GLU A 145 -14.52 -2.74 -0.95
CA GLU A 145 -13.24 -2.00 -0.98
C GLU A 145 -12.07 -2.92 -0.60
N PHE A 146 -12.21 -3.71 0.47
CA PHE A 146 -11.20 -4.69 0.85
C PHE A 146 -11.00 -5.74 -0.24
N PHE A 147 -12.08 -6.23 -0.86
CA PHE A 147 -11.99 -7.17 -1.97
C PHE A 147 -11.27 -6.56 -3.18
N ALA A 148 -11.56 -5.30 -3.53
CA ALA A 148 -10.85 -4.58 -4.59
C ALA A 148 -9.34 -4.47 -4.29
N CYS A 149 -8.98 -4.15 -3.05
CA CYS A 149 -7.58 -4.13 -2.61
C CYS A 149 -6.89 -5.47 -2.91
N ARG A 150 -7.52 -6.57 -2.48
CA ARG A 150 -6.97 -7.92 -2.65
C ARG A 150 -6.79 -8.29 -4.11
N GLU A 151 -7.76 -7.96 -4.97
CA GLU A 151 -7.66 -8.20 -6.41
C GLU A 151 -6.49 -7.43 -7.02
N LEU A 152 -6.39 -6.13 -6.76
CA LEU A 152 -5.33 -5.28 -7.33
C LEU A 152 -3.94 -5.67 -6.82
N VAL A 153 -3.78 -5.92 -5.52
CA VAL A 153 -2.51 -6.40 -4.93
C VAL A 153 -2.14 -7.76 -5.51
N THR A 154 -3.09 -8.68 -5.67
CA THR A 154 -2.81 -9.99 -6.26
C THR A 154 -2.34 -9.88 -7.71
N ILE A 155 -3.00 -9.03 -8.51
CA ILE A 155 -2.58 -8.74 -9.89
C ILE A 155 -1.16 -8.16 -9.90
N LEU A 156 -0.87 -7.19 -9.02
CA LEU A 156 0.45 -6.56 -8.93
C LEU A 156 1.55 -7.57 -8.61
N LEU A 157 1.37 -8.38 -7.57
CA LEU A 157 2.34 -9.38 -7.13
C LEU A 157 2.60 -10.44 -8.21
N GLY A 158 1.56 -10.85 -8.95
CA GLY A 158 1.67 -11.78 -10.07
C GLY A 158 2.44 -11.19 -11.25
N VAL A 159 2.01 -10.02 -11.73
CA VAL A 159 2.59 -9.37 -12.92
C VAL A 159 4.07 -9.03 -12.74
N PHE A 160 4.45 -8.51 -11.57
CA PHE A 160 5.85 -8.15 -11.29
C PHE A 160 6.70 -9.35 -10.85
N GLY A 161 6.13 -10.56 -10.82
CA GLY A 161 6.84 -11.78 -10.43
C GLY A 161 7.42 -11.70 -9.03
N MET A 162 6.77 -10.97 -8.12
CA MET A 162 7.25 -10.78 -6.75
C MET A 162 7.25 -12.08 -5.94
N THR A 163 6.51 -13.08 -6.44
CA THR A 163 6.30 -14.40 -5.86
C THR A 163 7.40 -15.41 -6.28
N ASN A 164 8.42 -14.97 -7.01
CA ASN A 164 9.53 -15.83 -7.40
C ASN A 164 10.58 -15.91 -6.29
N THR A 165 11.07 -17.12 -6.01
CA THR A 165 12.06 -17.43 -4.95
C THR A 165 13.51 -17.34 -5.39
N GLY A 166 13.75 -17.02 -6.66
CA GLY A 166 15.08 -16.80 -7.19
C GLY A 166 15.56 -15.37 -6.96
N ALA A 167 16.86 -15.17 -7.17
CA ALA A 167 17.39 -13.83 -7.39
C ALA A 167 16.63 -13.20 -8.56
N ARG A 168 16.04 -12.03 -8.32
CA ARG A 168 15.35 -11.25 -9.35
C ARG A 168 16.34 -10.23 -9.89
N ASP A 169 16.55 -10.27 -11.21
CA ASP A 169 17.34 -9.29 -11.93
C ASP A 169 16.41 -8.23 -12.52
N ALA A 170 16.70 -6.95 -12.24
CA ALA A 170 15.85 -5.83 -12.69
C ALA A 170 15.74 -5.81 -14.22
N SER A 171 16.83 -6.11 -14.93
CA SER A 171 16.83 -6.10 -16.40
C SER A 171 16.01 -7.23 -17.00
N GLN A 172 16.02 -8.40 -16.38
CA GLN A 172 15.18 -9.51 -16.80
C GLN A 172 13.70 -9.21 -16.54
N VAL A 173 13.36 -8.62 -15.39
CA VAL A 173 11.98 -8.25 -15.06
C VAL A 173 11.48 -7.14 -16.00
N ALA A 174 12.26 -6.09 -16.22
CA ALA A 174 11.89 -4.97 -17.09
C ALA A 174 11.67 -5.38 -18.56
N LYS A 175 12.46 -6.33 -19.08
CA LYS A 175 12.26 -6.92 -20.41
C LYS A 175 10.87 -7.53 -20.59
N GLY A 176 10.25 -8.02 -19.52
CA GLY A 176 8.88 -8.54 -19.53
C GLY A 176 7.80 -7.46 -19.61
N ASN A 177 8.17 -6.18 -19.56
CA ASN A 177 7.28 -5.02 -19.45
C ASN A 177 6.12 -5.19 -18.45
N PRO A 178 6.39 -5.48 -17.16
CA PRO A 178 5.35 -5.65 -16.16
C PRO A 178 4.43 -4.42 -16.01
N CYS A 179 4.91 -3.19 -16.20
CA CYS A 179 4.06 -1.99 -16.19
C CYS A 179 2.95 -2.03 -17.26
N GLY A 180 3.30 -2.37 -18.50
CA GLY A 180 2.32 -2.52 -19.58
C GLY A 180 1.33 -3.65 -19.30
N LYS A 181 1.84 -4.82 -18.87
CA LYS A 181 1.00 -5.97 -18.52
C LYS A 181 0.05 -5.66 -17.36
N PHE A 182 0.53 -4.94 -16.33
CA PHE A 182 -0.27 -4.54 -15.18
C PHE A 182 -1.39 -3.60 -15.61
N TYR A 183 -1.07 -2.58 -16.40
CA TYR A 183 -2.07 -1.66 -16.97
C TYR A 183 -3.14 -2.41 -17.76
N ASP A 184 -2.76 -3.33 -18.65
CA ASP A 184 -3.71 -4.06 -19.50
C ASP A 184 -4.68 -4.91 -18.68
N ILE A 185 -4.19 -5.58 -17.63
CA ILE A 185 -5.03 -6.40 -16.75
C ILE A 185 -5.95 -5.50 -15.91
N VAL A 186 -5.43 -4.40 -15.35
CA VAL A 186 -6.24 -3.45 -14.58
C VAL A 186 -7.27 -2.74 -15.47
N LYS A 187 -6.95 -2.51 -16.75
CA LYS A 187 -7.88 -1.98 -17.76
C LYS A 187 -9.02 -2.95 -18.03
N LYS A 188 -8.76 -4.26 -18.09
CA LYS A 188 -9.83 -5.28 -18.13
C LYS A 188 -10.63 -5.33 -16.83
N TRP A 189 -9.96 -5.13 -15.69
CA TRP A 189 -10.60 -5.15 -14.38
C TRP A 189 -11.56 -3.97 -14.17
N GLY A 190 -11.14 -2.74 -14.47
CA GLY A 190 -11.88 -1.52 -14.12
C GLY A 190 -12.11 -0.52 -15.26
N GLY A 191 -11.64 -0.82 -16.46
CA GLY A 191 -11.68 0.11 -17.58
C GLY A 191 -10.49 1.07 -17.60
N VAL A 192 -10.38 1.83 -18.69
CA VAL A 192 -9.25 2.72 -18.98
C VAL A 192 -9.03 3.77 -17.89
N GLN A 193 -10.10 4.40 -17.40
CA GLN A 193 -10.00 5.48 -16.42
C GLN A 193 -9.42 4.98 -15.09
N ILE A 194 -9.96 3.87 -14.58
CA ILE A 194 -9.48 3.23 -13.35
C ILE A 194 -8.02 2.77 -13.52
N ALA A 195 -7.68 2.17 -14.65
CA ALA A 195 -6.32 1.73 -14.92
C ALA A 195 -5.33 2.90 -14.94
N ASN A 196 -5.67 4.00 -15.62
CA ASN A 196 -4.82 5.20 -15.61
C ASN A 196 -4.68 5.79 -14.21
N GLN A 197 -5.78 5.88 -13.44
CA GLN A 197 -5.74 6.41 -12.07
C GLN A 197 -4.82 5.56 -11.18
N ILE A 198 -4.96 4.23 -11.24
CA ILE A 198 -4.11 3.31 -10.48
C ILE A 198 -2.65 3.45 -10.91
N MET A 199 -2.37 3.52 -12.22
CA MET A 199 -0.99 3.72 -12.68
C MET A 199 -0.40 5.05 -12.19
N ASP A 200 -1.16 6.14 -12.25
CA ASP A 200 -0.72 7.47 -11.86
C ASP A 200 -0.50 7.58 -10.33
N ASP A 201 -1.30 6.87 -9.52
CA ASP A 201 -1.22 6.90 -8.06
C ASP A 201 -0.23 5.86 -7.47
N TRP A 202 -0.05 4.71 -8.13
CA TRP A 202 0.75 3.59 -7.57
C TRP A 202 2.21 3.62 -7.98
N PHE A 203 2.58 4.37 -9.01
CA PHE A 203 3.94 4.45 -9.53
C PHE A 203 4.40 5.90 -9.66
N LEU A 204 5.59 6.20 -9.16
CA LEU A 204 6.21 7.49 -9.45
C LEU A 204 6.70 7.51 -10.89
N ASP A 205 6.17 8.44 -11.69
CA ASP A 205 6.80 8.83 -12.95
C ASP A 205 8.14 9.49 -12.65
N GLN A 206 9.23 8.89 -13.14
CA GLN A 206 10.58 9.45 -13.10
C GLN A 206 10.77 10.52 -14.20
N GLY A 207 9.85 10.61 -15.15
CA GLY A 207 9.78 11.71 -16.10
C GLY A 207 9.32 12.99 -15.42
N ASN A 208 9.83 14.14 -15.88
CA ASN A 208 9.41 15.49 -15.45
C ASN A 208 7.95 15.83 -15.84
N SER A 209 7.08 14.83 -15.99
CA SER A 209 5.66 15.05 -16.18
C SER A 209 5.14 15.81 -14.97
N PRO A 210 4.49 16.97 -15.16
CA PRO A 210 3.85 17.65 -14.05
C PRO A 210 2.88 16.66 -13.39
N PRO A 211 2.75 16.67 -12.05
CA PRO A 211 1.88 15.73 -11.35
C PRO A 211 0.43 15.95 -11.82
N ARG A 212 -0.03 15.06 -12.71
CA ARG A 212 -1.40 15.08 -13.24
C ARG A 212 -2.31 14.33 -12.28
N SER A 213 -3.51 14.87 -12.03
CA SER A 213 -4.70 14.23 -11.41
C SER A 213 -4.47 13.06 -10.44
N ARG A 214 -3.42 13.11 -9.61
CA ARG A 214 -3.18 12.11 -8.58
C ARG A 214 -4.19 12.35 -7.47
N LEU A 215 -4.79 11.27 -6.96
CA LEU A 215 -5.64 11.36 -5.78
C LEU A 215 -4.79 11.61 -4.53
N PHE A 216 -3.55 11.12 -4.53
CA PHE A 216 -2.58 11.37 -3.47
C PHE A 216 -1.15 11.22 -3.97
N GLY A 217 -0.20 11.82 -3.23
CA GLY A 217 1.22 11.56 -3.38
C GLY A 217 1.84 11.08 -2.07
N LEU A 218 2.94 10.33 -2.17
CA LEU A 218 3.81 10.05 -1.03
C LEU A 218 5.08 10.90 -1.18
N LYS A 219 5.53 11.51 -0.08
CA LYS A 219 6.77 12.30 -0.07
C LYS A 219 8.00 11.43 -0.38
N VAL A 220 7.95 10.15 0.01
CA VAL A 220 9.04 9.19 -0.15
C VAL A 220 8.49 7.88 -0.73
N GLY A 221 8.88 7.57 -1.97
CA GLY A 221 8.49 6.36 -2.71
C GLY A 221 7.10 6.43 -3.34
N ASP A 222 6.62 5.31 -3.87
CA ASP A 222 5.24 5.12 -4.32
C ASP A 222 4.54 3.96 -3.59
N LEU A 223 3.26 3.74 -3.89
CA LEU A 223 2.51 2.65 -3.30
C LEU A 223 3.04 1.28 -3.74
N TYR A 224 3.56 1.15 -4.96
CA TYR A 224 4.21 -0.08 -5.44
C TYR A 224 5.39 -0.49 -4.53
N GLU A 225 6.29 0.45 -4.23
CA GLU A 225 7.41 0.25 -3.32
C GLU A 225 6.89 -0.19 -1.94
N ARG A 226 5.88 0.49 -1.39
CA ARG A 226 5.30 0.15 -0.08
C ARG A 226 4.66 -1.23 -0.06
N ILE A 227 3.94 -1.62 -1.11
CA ILE A 227 3.37 -2.97 -1.24
C ILE A 227 4.49 -4.02 -1.24
N SER A 228 5.57 -3.78 -1.98
CA SER A 228 6.70 -4.71 -2.02
C SER A 228 7.47 -4.80 -0.70
N GLU A 229 7.50 -3.75 0.12
CA GLU A 229 8.07 -3.78 1.47
C GLU A 229 7.30 -4.69 2.43
N PHE A 230 5.97 -4.83 2.29
CA PHE A 230 5.22 -5.84 3.04
C PHE A 230 5.73 -7.26 2.77
N LEU A 231 6.29 -7.51 1.58
CA LEU A 231 6.82 -8.82 1.18
C LEU A 231 8.29 -8.99 1.55
N TYR A 232 9.12 -7.99 1.28
CA TYR A 232 10.57 -8.10 1.39
C TYR A 232 11.12 -7.58 2.71
N GLY A 233 10.33 -6.81 3.45
CA GLY A 233 10.71 -6.15 4.69
C GLY A 233 10.97 -4.66 4.49
N ASP A 234 11.08 -3.95 5.61
CA ASP A 234 11.32 -2.51 5.62
C ASP A 234 12.59 -2.14 4.85
N ASP A 235 12.50 -1.07 4.07
CA ASP A 235 13.53 -0.54 3.17
C ASP A 235 13.98 -1.46 2.03
N LYS A 236 13.38 -2.66 1.92
CA LYS A 236 13.72 -3.69 0.91
C LYS A 236 12.69 -3.77 -0.22
N GLY A 237 11.88 -2.74 -0.40
CA GLY A 237 10.96 -2.65 -1.54
C GLY A 237 11.68 -2.65 -2.89
N ASP A 238 10.93 -2.97 -3.94
CA ASP A 238 11.38 -2.91 -5.33
C ASP A 238 11.57 -1.44 -5.75
N LYS A 239 12.81 -0.95 -5.68
CA LYS A 239 13.18 0.43 -6.07
C LYS A 239 13.79 0.51 -7.48
N ALA A 240 14.09 -0.64 -8.07
CA ALA A 240 14.82 -0.74 -9.33
C ALA A 240 13.94 -0.61 -10.58
N LEU A 241 12.61 -0.57 -10.44
CA LEU A 241 11.67 -0.49 -11.56
C LEU A 241 10.82 0.77 -11.44
N TYR A 242 10.47 1.36 -12.57
CA TYR A 242 9.48 2.43 -12.65
C TYR A 242 8.62 2.27 -13.90
N CYS A 243 7.45 2.89 -13.90
CA CYS A 243 6.55 2.89 -15.03
C CYS A 243 6.57 4.26 -15.72
N THR A 244 6.74 4.25 -17.04
CA THR A 244 6.57 5.42 -17.92
C THR A 244 5.43 5.15 -18.87
N TYR A 245 4.88 6.18 -19.49
CA TYR A 245 3.91 6.03 -20.57
C TYR A 245 4.23 6.96 -21.72
N ASN A 246 3.82 6.55 -22.91
CA ASN A 246 3.74 7.39 -24.09
C ASN A 246 2.30 7.37 -24.62
N PHE A 247 1.91 8.42 -25.32
CA PHE A 247 0.67 8.41 -26.10
C PHE A 247 0.95 7.77 -27.45
N ASP A 248 0.02 6.96 -27.97
CA ASP A 248 0.11 6.45 -29.33
C ASP A 248 0.19 7.63 -30.31
N GLU A 249 1.17 7.61 -31.23
CA GLU A 249 1.34 8.64 -32.24
C GLU A 249 0.03 8.85 -33.02
N GLY A 250 -0.48 10.09 -33.03
CA GLY A 250 -1.71 10.47 -33.73
C GLY A 250 -3.02 10.31 -32.95
N SER A 251 -3.02 9.78 -31.72
CA SER A 251 -4.25 9.57 -30.92
C SER A 251 -4.80 10.81 -30.20
N GLY A 252 -4.13 11.96 -30.33
CA GLY A 252 -4.32 13.09 -29.41
C GLY A 252 -3.98 12.69 -27.98
N GLN A 253 -3.98 13.62 -27.02
CA GLN A 253 -3.73 13.28 -25.61
C GLN A 253 -4.95 12.59 -24.94
N SER A 254 -5.57 11.64 -25.64
CA SER A 254 -6.76 10.94 -25.18
C SER A 254 -6.37 9.83 -24.19
N LEU A 255 -7.12 9.72 -23.09
CA LEU A 255 -6.84 8.78 -21.99
C LEU A 255 -6.81 7.30 -22.42
N GLY A 256 -7.45 6.95 -23.53
CA GLY A 256 -7.55 5.58 -24.05
C GLY A 256 -6.28 5.01 -24.68
N HIS A 257 -5.30 5.87 -24.98
CA HIS A 257 -4.16 5.56 -25.84
C HIS A 257 -2.81 5.68 -25.11
N ARG A 258 -2.82 5.56 -23.77
CA ARG A 258 -1.58 5.47 -22.99
C ARG A 258 -1.00 4.06 -23.13
N LYS A 259 0.26 3.97 -23.55
CA LYS A 259 1.04 2.74 -23.57
C LYS A 259 2.12 2.80 -22.51
N TYR A 260 2.03 1.93 -21.52
CA TYR A 260 2.98 1.89 -20.41
C TYR A 260 4.18 0.99 -20.72
N THR A 261 5.36 1.47 -20.31
CA THR A 261 6.65 0.79 -20.44
C THR A 261 7.37 0.74 -19.10
N THR A 262 8.06 -0.37 -18.86
CA THR A 262 8.87 -0.56 -17.64
C THR A 262 10.27 -0.06 -17.88
N GLY A 263 10.73 0.86 -17.04
CA GLY A 263 12.11 1.32 -17.01
C GLY A 263 12.85 0.79 -15.78
N GLU A 264 14.17 0.94 -15.79
CA GLU A 264 15.07 0.48 -14.74
C GLU A 264 15.84 1.63 -14.11
N ASN A 265 15.92 1.67 -12.78
CA ASN A 265 16.75 2.63 -12.06
C ASN A 265 18.12 2.01 -11.77
N THR A 266 19.16 2.51 -12.43
CA THR A 266 20.53 2.00 -12.27
C THR A 266 21.04 2.24 -10.85
N GLY A 267 21.51 1.18 -10.17
CA GLY A 267 22.06 1.27 -8.82
C GLY A 267 21.05 1.00 -7.69
N SER A 268 19.77 0.81 -8.02
CA SER A 268 18.79 0.26 -7.09
C SER A 268 18.68 -1.26 -7.25
N SER A 269 18.31 -1.95 -6.18
CA SER A 269 18.06 -3.40 -6.19
C SER A 269 16.58 -3.70 -6.15
N LEU A 270 16.19 -4.84 -6.73
CA LEU A 270 14.90 -5.46 -6.44
C LEU A 270 14.90 -6.05 -5.03
N GLY A 271 13.75 -6.04 -4.38
CA GLY A 271 13.49 -6.83 -3.20
C GLY A 271 13.50 -8.33 -3.55
N GLN A 272 14.01 -9.12 -2.62
CA GLN A 272 14.21 -10.55 -2.80
C GLN A 272 13.75 -11.33 -1.58
N CYS A 273 13.09 -12.47 -1.81
CA CYS A 273 12.86 -13.46 -0.78
C CYS A 273 14.11 -14.33 -0.66
N ASN A 274 14.92 -14.15 0.39
CA ASN A 274 16.08 -15.01 0.67
C ASN A 274 15.71 -16.43 1.15
N SER A 275 14.43 -16.80 1.07
CA SER A 275 13.79 -17.94 1.70
C SER A 275 12.86 -18.63 0.68
N THR A 276 12.29 -19.79 1.00
CA THR A 276 11.28 -20.40 0.12
C THR A 276 10.06 -19.50 -0.04
N ILE A 277 9.23 -19.74 -1.05
CA ILE A 277 8.04 -18.92 -1.31
C ILE A 277 7.05 -19.14 -0.16
N GLU A 278 6.98 -20.38 0.32
CA GLU A 278 6.18 -20.78 1.46
C GLU A 278 6.65 -20.08 2.73
N GLU A 279 7.95 -19.87 2.92
CA GLU A 279 8.45 -19.07 4.04
C GLU A 279 8.12 -17.59 3.85
N CYS A 280 8.36 -17.05 2.65
CA CYS A 280 8.15 -15.63 2.35
C CYS A 280 6.67 -15.23 2.49
N LEU A 281 5.77 -16.05 1.95
CA LEU A 281 4.32 -15.85 2.03
C LEU A 281 3.72 -16.38 3.35
N GLY A 282 4.29 -17.44 3.92
CA GLY A 282 3.75 -18.12 5.10
C GLY A 282 3.97 -17.38 6.43
N HIS A 283 4.87 -16.40 6.48
CA HIS A 283 4.89 -15.45 7.60
C HIS A 283 3.56 -14.71 7.75
N LEU A 284 2.95 -14.35 6.62
CA LEU A 284 1.69 -13.61 6.59
C LEU A 284 0.47 -14.51 6.81
N ASP A 285 0.47 -15.73 6.28
CA ASP A 285 -0.57 -16.71 6.60
C ASP A 285 -0.60 -17.03 8.10
N ARG A 286 0.55 -17.10 8.75
CA ARG A 286 0.63 -17.19 10.23
C ARG A 286 0.03 -15.97 10.90
N SER A 287 0.42 -14.75 10.51
CA SER A 287 -0.15 -13.52 11.10
C SER A 287 -1.69 -13.46 10.96
N TRP A 288 -2.24 -14.00 9.87
CA TRP A 288 -3.67 -14.09 9.61
C TRP A 288 -4.36 -15.11 10.52
N ASN A 289 -3.77 -16.29 10.70
CA ASN A 289 -4.37 -17.41 11.44
C ASN A 289 -4.09 -17.39 12.96
N THR A 290 -2.94 -16.86 13.40
CA THR A 290 -2.42 -17.07 14.78
C THR A 290 -3.16 -16.31 15.89
N GLU A 291 -3.99 -15.30 15.60
CA GLU A 291 -4.74 -14.58 16.66
C GLU A 291 -6.10 -15.20 17.01
N GLN A 292 -6.59 -16.21 16.29
CA GLN A 292 -7.86 -16.85 16.66
C GLN A 292 -7.74 -17.79 17.87
N ASP A 293 -6.53 -18.24 18.23
CA ASP A 293 -6.35 -19.31 19.21
C ASP A 293 -5.81 -18.86 20.58
N THR A 294 -5.64 -17.56 20.82
CA THR A 294 -5.33 -17.06 22.17
C THR A 294 -6.36 -16.02 22.58
N PRO A 295 -7.29 -16.35 23.51
CA PRO A 295 -8.01 -15.35 24.27
C PRO A 295 -6.95 -14.57 25.04
N GLY A 296 -6.50 -13.46 24.46
CA GLY A 296 -5.61 -12.54 25.13
C GLY A 296 -6.33 -12.02 26.36
N GLU A 297 -5.93 -12.51 27.53
CA GLU A 297 -5.92 -11.71 28.74
C GLU A 297 -5.31 -10.37 28.35
N VAL A 298 -6.18 -9.38 28.11
CA VAL A 298 -5.77 -7.98 28.15
C VAL A 298 -5.04 -7.85 29.48
N PRO A 299 -3.77 -7.43 29.52
CA PRO A 299 -3.11 -7.14 30.78
C PRO A 299 -3.96 -6.05 31.43
N GLN A 300 -4.84 -6.46 32.34
CA GLN A 300 -5.51 -5.54 33.24
C GLN A 300 -4.37 -4.94 34.04
N THR A 301 -3.96 -3.75 33.62
CA THR A 301 -3.18 -2.85 34.45
C THR A 301 -4.06 -2.63 35.67
N THR A 302 -3.83 -3.44 36.70
CA THR A 302 -4.44 -3.31 38.00
C THR A 302 -3.87 -2.03 38.59
N ALA A 303 -4.42 -0.90 38.18
CA ALA A 303 -4.45 0.27 39.03
C ALA A 303 -5.21 -0.18 40.28
N GLN A 304 -4.47 -0.50 41.34
CA GLN A 304 -5.01 -0.65 42.69
C GLN A 304 -5.66 0.68 43.08
N VAL A 305 -6.92 0.85 42.71
CA VAL A 305 -7.80 1.86 43.29
C VAL A 305 -8.22 1.31 44.65
N GLY A 306 -7.61 1.84 45.71
CA GLY A 306 -8.02 1.59 47.07
C GLY A 306 -9.44 2.10 47.29
N SER A 307 -10.41 1.19 47.33
CA SER A 307 -11.75 1.46 47.83
C SER A 307 -11.72 1.52 49.37
N GLN A 308 -11.71 2.73 49.92
CA GLN A 308 -12.26 2.97 51.24
C GLN A 308 -13.78 2.95 51.14
N VAL A 309 -14.37 1.96 51.78
CA VAL A 309 -15.79 1.84 52.05
C VAL A 309 -16.14 2.80 53.18
N ASN A 310 -17.09 3.71 52.95
CA ASN A 310 -18.01 4.17 53.97
C ASN A 310 -19.37 4.36 53.30
N GLY A 311 -20.33 3.54 53.75
CA GLY A 311 -21.73 3.69 53.35
C GLY A 311 -22.34 4.95 53.93
N GLU A 312 -23.53 5.30 53.46
CA GLU A 312 -24.73 5.48 54.28
C GLU A 312 -25.89 6.08 53.46
N LYS A 313 -27.05 5.41 53.57
CA LYS A 313 -28.45 5.87 53.41
C LYS A 313 -28.99 6.37 52.06
N THR A 314 -29.90 5.55 51.53
CA THR A 314 -31.16 5.90 50.84
C THR A 314 -31.91 7.02 51.58
N PRO A 315 -32.73 7.85 50.90
CA PRO A 315 -34.15 7.49 50.77
C PRO A 315 -34.93 8.04 49.53
N THR A 316 -35.97 7.27 49.16
CA THR A 316 -37.32 7.71 48.69
C THR A 316 -37.57 8.24 47.27
N SER A 317 -38.13 7.35 46.43
CA SER A 317 -39.43 7.42 45.72
C SER A 317 -40.12 8.78 45.44
N ALA A 318 -40.36 9.10 44.16
CA ALA A 318 -41.56 9.83 43.72
C ALA A 318 -41.89 9.67 42.22
N LYS A 319 -43.07 9.06 41.98
CA LYS A 319 -44.13 9.24 40.96
C LYS A 319 -43.84 9.28 39.42
N PRO A 320 -44.73 8.64 38.62
CA PRO A 320 -44.78 8.80 37.17
C PRO A 320 -45.74 9.95 36.77
N VAL A 321 -45.35 10.76 35.79
CA VAL A 321 -46.23 11.72 35.11
C VAL A 321 -46.53 11.21 33.70
N LYS A 322 -47.82 11.12 33.42
CA LYS A 322 -48.46 10.84 32.13
C LYS A 322 -48.83 12.16 31.44
N ASP A 323 -48.97 12.05 30.13
CA ASP A 323 -49.79 12.84 29.21
C ASP A 323 -49.30 14.19 28.68
N GLY A 324 -49.51 14.36 27.36
CA GLY A 324 -49.43 15.63 26.61
C GLY A 324 -48.78 15.41 25.23
N SER A 325 -49.52 14.98 24.21
CA SER A 325 -50.26 15.86 23.29
C SER A 325 -49.37 16.58 22.26
N GLY A 326 -49.42 16.09 21.02
CA GLY A 326 -49.54 16.83 19.77
C GLY A 326 -48.59 18.00 19.48
N MET A 327 -47.83 17.90 18.39
CA MET A 327 -47.71 19.04 17.49
C MET A 327 -47.31 18.64 16.07
N ASP A 328 -47.93 19.39 15.15
CA ASP A 328 -48.00 19.25 13.71
C ASP A 328 -46.66 19.22 12.97
N GLY A 329 -46.71 18.61 11.80
CA GLY A 329 -45.60 18.60 10.85
C GLY A 329 -45.28 19.99 10.29
N GLN A 330 -43.99 20.25 10.18
CA GLN A 330 -43.45 21.21 9.23
C GLN A 330 -42.49 20.49 8.30
N VAL A 331 -42.88 20.44 7.03
CA VAL A 331 -42.02 20.14 5.89
C VAL A 331 -41.10 21.34 5.72
N ILE A 332 -39.82 21.17 6.05
CA ILE A 332 -38.78 22.14 5.71
C ILE A 332 -38.32 21.83 4.28
N GLU A 333 -38.86 22.59 3.33
CA GLU A 333 -38.38 22.67 1.96
C GLU A 333 -37.04 23.43 1.99
N GLN A 334 -35.95 22.68 1.86
CA GLN A 334 -34.59 23.21 1.92
C GLN A 334 -34.23 23.80 0.55
N THR A 335 -34.47 25.10 0.39
CA THR A 335 -34.05 25.86 -0.79
C THR A 335 -32.52 25.89 -0.85
N ARG A 336 -31.99 25.36 -1.95
CA ARG A 336 -30.55 25.27 -2.26
C ARG A 336 -30.05 26.68 -2.63
N PRO A 337 -28.96 27.19 -2.04
CA PRO A 337 -28.41 28.48 -2.47
C PRO A 337 -27.77 28.32 -3.85
N GLU A 338 -28.25 29.14 -4.78
CA GLU A 338 -27.69 29.37 -6.10
C GLU A 338 -26.31 30.02 -5.93
N LEU A 339 -25.26 29.32 -6.35
CA LEU A 339 -23.89 29.82 -6.26
C LEU A 339 -23.63 30.67 -7.52
N ASP A 340 -23.69 31.99 -7.34
CA ASP A 340 -23.30 32.96 -8.35
C ASP A 340 -21.89 32.66 -8.85
N ARG A 341 -21.79 32.46 -10.17
CA ARG A 341 -20.57 32.20 -10.91
C ARG A 341 -20.02 33.56 -11.37
N PRO A 342 -18.90 34.05 -10.84
CA PRO A 342 -18.29 35.25 -11.39
C PRO A 342 -17.68 34.92 -12.76
N GLU A 343 -18.25 35.54 -13.79
CA GLU A 343 -17.58 35.78 -15.06
C GLU A 343 -16.45 36.80 -14.82
N GLY A 344 -15.23 36.38 -15.09
CA GLY A 344 -14.02 37.21 -15.11
C GLY A 344 -12.88 36.27 -15.43
N GLY A 345 -12.23 36.34 -16.58
CA GLY A 345 -11.74 37.53 -17.25
C GLY A 345 -10.28 37.19 -17.51
N GLY A 346 -9.98 36.81 -18.75
CA GLY A 346 -8.66 36.33 -19.15
C GLY A 346 -7.58 37.35 -18.82
N SER A 347 -6.51 36.87 -18.20
CA SER A 347 -5.24 37.58 -18.13
C SER A 347 -4.18 36.58 -18.53
N ASP A 348 -3.74 36.69 -19.78
CA ASP A 348 -2.50 36.11 -20.27
C ASP A 348 -1.37 36.64 -19.38
N LEU A 349 -0.70 35.74 -18.68
CA LEU A 349 0.58 35.99 -18.03
C LEU A 349 1.61 35.15 -18.77
N ASP A 350 2.27 35.80 -19.73
CA ASP A 350 3.54 35.37 -20.29
C ASP A 350 4.57 35.25 -19.15
N LEU A 351 4.88 34.02 -18.76
CA LEU A 351 6.01 33.70 -17.89
C LEU A 351 7.24 33.41 -18.75
N GLU A 352 7.93 34.47 -19.17
CA GLU A 352 9.33 34.38 -19.62
C GLU A 352 10.22 34.06 -18.41
N GLY A 353 10.53 32.78 -18.24
CA GLY A 353 11.52 32.30 -17.28
C GLY A 353 12.95 32.56 -17.78
N ASN A 354 13.51 33.72 -17.41
CA ASN A 354 14.92 34.02 -17.59
C ASN A 354 15.79 33.12 -16.71
N ALA A 355 16.58 32.27 -17.37
CA ALA A 355 17.65 31.48 -16.76
C ALA A 355 18.90 32.35 -16.56
N TYR A 356 19.13 32.83 -15.34
CA TYR A 356 20.43 33.33 -14.90
C TYR A 356 20.75 32.80 -13.49
N GLY A 357 21.45 31.67 -13.46
CA GLY A 357 22.09 31.15 -12.26
C GLY A 357 23.35 31.95 -11.95
N SER A 358 23.31 32.68 -10.84
CA SER A 358 24.47 33.35 -10.24
C SER A 358 25.46 32.31 -9.72
N PHE A 359 26.60 32.17 -10.42
CA PHE A 359 27.78 31.44 -9.95
C PHE A 359 28.36 32.11 -8.70
N SER A 360 28.37 31.39 -7.57
CA SER A 360 29.13 31.75 -6.39
C SER A 360 30.56 31.16 -6.50
N PRO A 361 31.63 31.96 -6.57
CA PRO A 361 32.99 31.47 -6.66
C PRO A 361 33.52 31.16 -5.25
N GLY A 362 33.27 29.95 -4.76
CA GLY A 362 33.63 29.59 -3.38
C GLY A 362 33.74 28.09 -3.11
N ALA A 363 34.31 27.30 -4.02
CA ALA A 363 34.54 25.88 -3.79
C ALA A 363 35.75 25.33 -4.57
N ILE A 364 36.95 25.87 -4.34
CA ILE A 364 38.21 25.26 -4.80
C ILE A 364 39.24 25.26 -3.65
N VAL A 365 38.89 24.72 -2.48
CA VAL A 365 39.87 24.39 -1.41
C VAL A 365 39.54 23.06 -0.69
N GLY A 366 38.48 22.33 -1.07
CA GLY A 366 38.03 21.12 -0.36
C GLY A 366 38.50 19.77 -0.92
N GLY A 367 39.36 19.74 -1.95
CA GLY A 367 39.66 18.52 -2.73
C GLY A 367 40.79 17.64 -2.21
N LEU A 368 41.62 18.10 -1.26
CA LEU A 368 42.79 17.35 -0.80
C LEU A 368 42.59 16.61 0.53
N SER A 369 41.62 17.01 1.35
CA SER A 369 41.37 16.38 2.66
C SER A 369 40.54 15.09 2.58
N SER A 370 39.66 14.95 1.58
CA SER A 370 38.81 13.76 1.40
C SER A 370 39.59 12.52 0.92
N SER A 371 40.60 12.73 0.08
CA SER A 371 41.48 11.65 -0.43
C SER A 371 42.27 10.96 0.68
N LEU A 372 42.68 11.72 1.70
CA LEU A 372 43.50 11.21 2.81
C LEU A 372 42.66 10.39 3.82
N LEU A 373 41.39 10.78 4.03
CA LEU A 373 40.45 10.01 4.85
C LEU A 373 40.03 8.70 4.18
N PHE A 374 39.88 8.69 2.85
CA PHE A 374 39.57 7.46 2.09
C PHE A 374 40.73 6.44 2.15
N ALA A 375 41.98 6.90 2.05
CA ALA A 375 43.16 6.04 2.17
C ALA A 375 43.31 5.41 3.56
N LEU A 376 43.01 6.18 4.63
CA LEU A 376 43.03 5.67 6.01
C LEU A 376 41.91 4.66 6.28
N GLY A 377 40.72 4.87 5.69
CA GLY A 377 39.61 3.93 5.77
C GLY A 377 39.92 2.57 5.13
N LEU A 378 40.55 2.58 3.94
CA LEU A 378 40.98 1.35 3.27
C LEU A 378 42.07 0.59 4.06
N TYR A 379 43.01 1.31 4.69
CA TYR A 379 44.05 0.68 5.52
C TYR A 379 43.46 0.03 6.79
N GLY A 380 42.47 0.67 7.42
CA GLY A 380 41.73 0.10 8.56
C GLY A 380 40.99 -1.19 8.19
N TYR A 381 40.30 -1.20 7.05
CA TYR A 381 39.59 -2.37 6.53
C TYR A 381 40.55 -3.53 6.21
N TYR A 382 41.67 -3.25 5.55
CA TYR A 382 42.71 -4.24 5.23
C TYR A 382 43.26 -4.92 6.49
N ARG A 383 43.54 -4.15 7.56
CA ARG A 383 44.13 -4.67 8.80
C ARG A 383 43.22 -5.63 9.56
N ILE A 384 41.91 -5.39 9.57
CA ILE A 384 40.95 -6.22 10.33
C ILE A 384 40.70 -7.56 9.61
N PHE A 385 40.51 -7.53 8.28
CA PHE A 385 40.08 -8.71 7.55
C PHE A 385 41.21 -9.67 7.17
N LEU A 386 42.42 -9.18 6.89
CA LEU A 386 43.50 -10.05 6.37
C LEU A 386 44.42 -10.61 7.45
N ARG A 387 44.52 -9.98 8.63
CA ARG A 387 45.31 -10.53 9.74
C ARG A 387 44.62 -11.66 10.50
N GLY A 388 43.30 -11.77 10.43
CA GLY A 388 42.52 -12.83 11.10
C GLY A 388 42.61 -14.21 10.46
N ARG A 389 43.05 -14.33 9.20
CA ARG A 389 43.05 -15.62 8.47
C ARG A 389 44.30 -16.48 8.64
N PHE A 390 45.39 -15.96 9.19
CA PHE A 390 46.63 -16.73 9.36
C PHE A 390 46.81 -17.39 10.74
N ALA A 391 45.88 -17.20 11.67
CA ALA A 391 45.99 -17.75 13.04
C ALA A 391 45.22 -19.06 13.28
N SER A 392 44.52 -19.63 12.29
CA SER A 392 43.62 -20.79 12.49
C SER A 392 44.00 -22.03 11.67
N LYS A 393 45.28 -22.26 11.37
CA LYS A 393 45.77 -23.57 10.92
C LYS A 393 46.63 -24.20 12.03
N GLY A 394 45.99 -24.92 12.94
CA GLY A 394 46.71 -25.64 13.99
C GLY A 394 45.82 -26.24 15.06
N ARG A 395 44.97 -27.22 14.70
CA ARG A 395 44.51 -28.32 15.56
C ARG A 395 43.61 -29.29 14.78
N GLU A 396 44.21 -30.08 13.90
CA GLU A 396 43.65 -31.39 13.55
C GLU A 396 43.99 -32.36 14.69
N GLY A 397 43.02 -32.57 15.57
CA GLY A 397 43.06 -33.60 16.60
C GLY A 397 42.12 -34.74 16.21
N THR A 398 42.73 -35.84 15.76
CA THR A 398 42.22 -37.20 15.64
C THR A 398 41.20 -37.58 16.73
N ARG A 399 40.03 -38.14 16.35
CA ARG A 399 39.36 -39.20 17.14
C ARG A 399 38.23 -39.94 16.40
N SER A 400 38.58 -41.19 16.08
CA SER A 400 37.82 -42.44 16.19
C SER A 400 36.33 -42.47 15.83
N THR A 401 36.10 -43.11 14.67
CA THR A 401 35.01 -44.07 14.39
C THR A 401 34.61 -44.93 15.58
N TRP A 402 33.31 -44.97 15.88
CA TRP A 402 32.63 -46.15 16.43
C TRP A 402 31.38 -46.44 15.60
N ARG A 403 31.43 -47.58 14.89
CA ARG A 403 30.25 -48.33 14.43
C ARG A 403 29.60 -48.95 15.67
N ILE A 404 28.29 -48.82 15.80
CA ILE A 404 27.49 -49.81 16.53
C ILE A 404 26.34 -50.23 15.61
N LEU A 405 26.36 -51.52 15.27
CA LEU A 405 25.25 -52.28 14.72
C LEU A 405 24.26 -52.57 15.87
N ARG A 406 22.96 -52.36 15.61
CA ARG A 406 21.90 -53.31 15.94
C ARG A 406 20.68 -53.05 15.10
#